data_AF-A0A1L5KXT8-F1
#
_entry.id   AF-A0A1L5KXT8-F1
#
_cell.length_a   1.000
_cell.length_b   1.000
_cell.length_c   1.000
_cell.angle_alpha   90.00
_cell.angle_beta   90.00
_cell.angle_gamma   90.00
#
_symmetry.space_group_name_H-M   'P 1'
#
loop_
_entity.id
_entity.type
_entity.pdbx_description
1 polymer ?
#
loop_
_entity_poly.entity_id
_entity_poly.type
_entity_poly.pdbx_seq_one_letter_code
_entity_poly.pdbx_strand_id
1 'polypeptide(L)'
;RSRIAPFLADGESVRERGCMPVSHMFDLGHIRMTTSQLHTVKPLDVDIPRGRLVAVTGVSGSGKTTMVLESLIPALKARSAGEKPSEHVRSIDADGIERANLIDATPIGANVRSTVATYADIHDDLRRAFARSDEAKAGGWKAGDFSYNTGRLRCPTCDGTGSISLDVQFLPDVDIECPDCRG
;
A
#
# COMPACT_ATOMS: atom_id res chain seq x y z
N ARG A 1 -11.54 4.14 20.62
CA ARG A 1 -11.54 2.69 20.96
C ARG A 1 -11.05 1.93 19.72
N SER A 2 -9.98 1.14 19.82
CA SER A 2 -9.41 0.43 18.67
C SER A 2 -10.44 -0.57 18.11
N ARG A 3 -10.63 -0.56 16.78
CA ARG A 3 -11.53 -1.50 16.08
C ARG A 3 -10.88 -2.87 15.83
N ILE A 4 -9.56 -2.97 16.01
CA ILE A 4 -8.77 -4.18 15.74
C ILE A 4 -8.40 -4.89 17.05
N ALA A 5 -8.23 -4.14 18.15
CA ALA A 5 -7.81 -4.69 19.43
C ALA A 5 -8.64 -5.89 19.93
N PRO A 6 -9.98 -5.94 19.76
CA PRO A 6 -10.76 -7.11 20.17
C PRO A 6 -10.42 -8.40 19.40
N PHE A 7 -10.01 -8.28 18.13
CA PHE A 7 -9.62 -9.42 17.29
C PHE A 7 -8.20 -9.94 17.61
N LEU A 8 -7.34 -9.08 18.18
CA LEU A 8 -5.98 -9.48 18.61
C LEU A 8 -5.96 -10.07 20.03
N ALA A 9 -7.00 -9.82 20.82
CA ALA A 9 -7.11 -10.25 22.20
C ALA A 9 -7.97 -11.53 22.36
N ASP A 10 -8.16 -12.30 21.28
CA ASP A 10 -9.00 -13.50 21.20
C ASP A 10 -10.45 -13.31 21.70
N GLY A 11 -10.93 -12.06 21.78
CA GLY A 11 -12.18 -11.69 22.44
C GLY A 11 -13.39 -11.58 21.51
N GLU A 12 -13.21 -11.66 20.20
CA GLU A 12 -14.30 -11.58 19.22
C GLU A 12 -14.36 -12.77 18.26
N SER A 13 -15.58 -13.24 18.00
CA SER A 13 -15.88 -14.25 16.99
C SER A 13 -15.62 -13.70 15.60
N VAL A 14 -14.83 -14.42 14.79
CA VAL A 14 -14.65 -14.14 13.36
C VAL A 14 -16.02 -14.04 12.69
N ARG A 15 -16.27 -12.93 11.98
CA ARG A 15 -17.50 -12.75 11.23
C ARG A 15 -17.50 -13.67 10.02
N GLU A 16 -18.03 -14.87 10.19
CA GLU A 16 -18.20 -15.84 9.12
C GLU A 16 -19.28 -15.34 8.14
N ARG A 17 -18.91 -15.16 6.87
CA ARG A 17 -19.86 -14.80 5.82
C ARG A 17 -20.32 -16.06 5.13
N GLY A 18 -21.62 -16.33 5.16
CA GLY A 18 -22.21 -17.44 4.41
C GLY A 18 -21.99 -17.30 2.90
N CYS A 19 -21.99 -18.42 2.19
CA CYS A 19 -21.90 -18.43 0.73
C CYS A 19 -23.17 -17.79 0.13
N MET A 20 -23.00 -16.92 -0.86
CA MET A 20 -24.12 -16.29 -1.54
C MET A 20 -24.53 -17.08 -2.78
N PRO A 21 -25.84 -17.21 -3.08
CA PRO A 21 -26.28 -17.82 -4.32
C PRO A 21 -25.80 -17.01 -5.52
N VAL A 22 -25.45 -17.70 -6.61
CA VAL A 22 -24.96 -17.07 -7.85
C VAL A 22 -25.97 -16.09 -8.45
N SER A 23 -27.28 -16.34 -8.26
CA SER A 23 -28.35 -15.43 -8.70
C SER A 23 -28.24 -14.03 -8.10
N HIS A 24 -27.65 -13.91 -6.92
CA HIS A 24 -27.48 -12.66 -6.20
C HIS A 24 -26.12 -12.00 -6.43
N MET A 25 -25.27 -12.55 -7.31
CA MET A 25 -23.89 -12.11 -7.50
C MET A 25 -23.81 -10.62 -7.88
N PHE A 26 -24.70 -10.19 -8.78
CA PHE A 26 -24.73 -8.86 -9.37
C PHE A 26 -25.80 -7.92 -8.77
N ASP A 27 -26.46 -8.30 -7.67
CA ASP A 27 -27.49 -7.47 -7.02
C ASP A 27 -26.99 -6.06 -6.65
N LEU A 28 -25.70 -5.96 -6.36
CA LEU A 28 -25.06 -4.70 -6.01
C LEU A 28 -24.53 -3.97 -7.24
N GLY A 29 -24.86 -4.37 -8.47
CA GLY A 29 -24.34 -3.81 -9.71
C GLY A 29 -23.03 -4.45 -10.16
N HIS A 30 -22.44 -3.87 -11.21
CA HIS A 30 -21.32 -4.49 -11.91
C HIS A 30 -20.32 -3.53 -12.51
N ILE A 31 -19.16 -4.06 -12.90
CA ILE A 31 -18.14 -3.40 -13.70
C ILE A 31 -17.96 -4.24 -14.97
N ARG A 32 -18.42 -3.70 -16.11
CA ARG A 32 -18.27 -4.35 -17.41
C ARG A 32 -17.11 -3.72 -18.18
N MET A 33 -16.20 -4.54 -18.66
CA MET A 33 -15.06 -4.08 -19.47
C MET A 33 -14.95 -4.91 -20.74
N THR A 34 -14.78 -4.22 -21.87
CA THR A 34 -14.42 -4.87 -23.14
C THR A 34 -13.05 -4.40 -23.62
N THR A 35 -12.24 -5.32 -24.14
CA THR A 35 -10.90 -5.04 -24.64
C THR A 35 -10.69 -5.58 -26.05
N SER A 36 -9.74 -4.99 -26.78
CA SER A 36 -9.07 -5.66 -27.89
C SER A 36 -7.99 -6.62 -27.37
N GLN A 37 -7.30 -7.28 -28.29
CA GLN A 37 -6.16 -8.13 -27.93
C GLN A 37 -5.02 -7.29 -27.36
N LEU A 38 -4.44 -7.74 -26.24
CA LEU A 38 -3.23 -7.17 -25.65
C LEU A 38 -2.31 -8.30 -25.20
N HIS A 39 -1.05 -8.28 -25.64
CA HIS A 39 -0.09 -9.38 -25.42
C HIS A 39 -0.68 -10.74 -25.85
N THR A 40 -0.70 -11.72 -24.93
CA THR A 40 -1.31 -13.05 -25.10
C THR A 40 -2.82 -13.07 -24.82
N VAL A 41 -3.39 -11.98 -24.30
CA VAL A 41 -4.80 -11.88 -23.94
C VAL A 41 -5.63 -11.58 -25.17
N LYS A 42 -6.46 -12.54 -25.57
CA LYS A 42 -7.47 -12.39 -26.62
C LYS A 42 -8.48 -11.29 -26.21
N PRO A 43 -9.25 -10.70 -27.15
CA PRO A 43 -10.31 -9.76 -26.81
C PRO A 43 -11.20 -10.31 -25.69
N LEU A 44 -11.39 -9.53 -24.63
CA LEU A 44 -12.19 -9.90 -23.46
C LEU A 44 -13.49 -9.09 -23.44
N ASP A 45 -14.57 -9.73 -23.02
CA ASP A 45 -15.79 -9.09 -22.51
C ASP A 45 -16.03 -9.70 -21.14
N VAL A 46 -15.82 -8.90 -20.10
CA VAL A 46 -15.84 -9.38 -18.70
C VAL A 46 -16.79 -8.54 -17.88
N ASP A 47 -17.51 -9.23 -17.01
CA ASP A 47 -18.44 -8.66 -16.06
C ASP A 47 -18.01 -8.99 -14.63
N ILE A 48 -17.76 -7.97 -13.81
CA ILE A 48 -17.19 -8.09 -12.46
C ILE A 48 -18.20 -7.56 -11.45
N PRO A 49 -18.65 -8.36 -10.47
CA PRO A 49 -19.68 -7.92 -9.53
C PRO A 49 -19.15 -6.87 -8.54
N ARG A 50 -19.92 -5.80 -8.33
CA ARG A 50 -19.60 -4.73 -7.38
C ARG A 50 -19.89 -5.16 -5.94
N GLY A 51 -19.11 -4.65 -4.99
CA GLY A 51 -19.33 -4.92 -3.56
C GLY A 51 -19.03 -6.36 -3.14
N ARG A 52 -18.30 -7.11 -3.97
CA ARG A 52 -17.88 -8.49 -3.74
C ARG A 52 -16.36 -8.60 -3.67
N LEU A 53 -15.86 -9.61 -2.97
CA LEU A 53 -14.47 -10.05 -3.10
C LEU A 53 -14.38 -10.94 -4.34
N VAL A 54 -13.65 -10.50 -5.36
CA VAL A 54 -13.48 -11.23 -6.62
C VAL A 54 -12.04 -11.71 -6.73
N ALA A 55 -11.87 -13.01 -6.96
CA ALA A 55 -10.58 -13.62 -7.22
C ALA A 55 -10.44 -13.94 -8.71
N VAL A 56 -9.39 -13.43 -9.35
CA VAL A 56 -9.05 -13.76 -10.74
C VAL A 56 -7.96 -14.84 -10.72
N THR A 57 -8.31 -16.05 -11.18
CA THR A 57 -7.45 -17.24 -11.10
C THR A 57 -7.07 -17.75 -12.49
N GLY A 58 -6.08 -18.64 -12.56
CA GLY A 58 -5.56 -19.22 -13.81
C GLY A 58 -4.06 -19.47 -13.78
N VAL A 59 -3.55 -20.26 -14.74
CA VAL A 59 -2.13 -20.62 -14.85
C VAL A 59 -1.20 -19.42 -15.10
N SER A 60 0.09 -19.54 -14.82
CA SER A 60 1.06 -18.48 -15.15
C SER A 60 1.03 -18.16 -16.65
N GLY A 61 1.13 -16.88 -17.02
CA GLY A 61 1.03 -16.44 -18.42
C GLY A 61 -0.38 -16.40 -19.01
N SER A 62 -1.43 -16.77 -18.27
CA SER A 62 -2.82 -16.76 -18.75
C SER A 62 -3.42 -15.36 -18.96
N GLY A 63 -2.69 -14.29 -18.64
CA GLY A 63 -3.15 -12.92 -18.83
C GLY A 63 -3.83 -12.24 -17.63
N LYS A 64 -3.81 -12.84 -16.43
CA LYS A 64 -4.43 -12.24 -15.22
C LYS A 64 -3.89 -10.84 -14.93
N THR A 65 -2.57 -10.69 -14.97
CA THR A 65 -1.88 -9.41 -14.74
C THR A 65 -2.29 -8.37 -15.78
N THR A 66 -2.31 -8.75 -17.05
CA THR A 66 -2.73 -7.87 -18.15
C THR A 66 -4.21 -7.46 -18.03
N MET A 67 -5.09 -8.39 -17.64
CA MET A 67 -6.50 -8.09 -17.42
C MET A 67 -6.71 -7.12 -16.24
N VAL A 68 -6.05 -7.35 -15.09
CA VAL A 68 -6.27 -6.54 -13.88
C VAL A 68 -5.41 -5.26 -13.88
N LEU A 69 -4.08 -5.41 -13.99
CA LEU A 69 -3.12 -4.32 -13.78
C LEU A 69 -2.91 -3.44 -15.02
N GLU A 70 -3.02 -3.99 -16.22
CA GLU A 70 -2.80 -3.23 -17.47
C GLU A 70 -4.09 -2.76 -18.14
N SER A 71 -5.24 -3.36 -17.79
CA SER A 71 -6.55 -3.02 -18.40
C SER A 71 -7.53 -2.45 -17.39
N LEU A 72 -7.97 -3.24 -16.41
CA LEU A 72 -9.06 -2.86 -15.51
C LEU A 72 -8.70 -1.65 -14.63
N ILE A 73 -7.59 -1.71 -13.90
CA ILE A 73 -7.21 -0.66 -12.96
C ILE A 73 -6.91 0.68 -13.69
N PRO A 74 -6.12 0.70 -14.78
CA PRO A 74 -5.91 1.93 -15.55
C PRO A 74 -7.21 2.49 -16.13
N ALA A 75 -8.09 1.64 -16.65
CA ALA A 75 -9.37 2.08 -17.21
C ALA A 75 -10.31 2.69 -16.15
N LEU A 76 -10.37 2.09 -14.95
CA LEU A 76 -11.13 2.65 -13.83
C LEU A 76 -10.57 4.00 -13.37
N LYS A 77 -9.24 4.12 -13.26
CA LYS A 77 -8.59 5.40 -12.90
C LYS A 77 -8.83 6.48 -13.94
N ALA A 78 -8.68 6.16 -15.23
CA ALA A 78 -8.93 7.10 -16.32
C ALA A 78 -10.39 7.59 -16.29
N ARG A 79 -11.36 6.67 -16.13
CA ARG A 79 -12.78 7.04 -16.01
C ARG A 79 -13.05 7.96 -14.82
N SER A 80 -12.50 7.65 -13.64
CA SER A 80 -12.63 8.50 -12.45
C SER A 80 -12.01 9.89 -12.62
N ALA A 81 -10.96 10.02 -13.45
CA ALA A 81 -10.31 11.28 -13.77
C ALA A 81 -10.95 12.04 -14.95
N GLY A 82 -11.94 11.46 -15.63
CA GLY A 82 -12.50 12.02 -16.87
C GLY A 82 -11.57 11.90 -18.08
N GLU A 83 -10.59 11.01 -18.01
CA GLU A 83 -9.60 10.76 -19.06
C GLU A 83 -10.00 9.57 -19.94
N LYS A 84 -9.40 9.50 -21.13
CA LYS A 84 -9.60 8.38 -22.05
C LYS A 84 -8.82 7.16 -21.54
N PRO A 85 -9.42 5.95 -21.48
CA PRO A 85 -8.69 4.75 -21.12
C PRO A 85 -7.66 4.36 -22.19
N SER A 86 -6.77 3.42 -21.87
CA SER A 86 -5.79 2.86 -22.79
C SER A 86 -6.44 2.35 -24.08
N GLU A 87 -5.73 2.44 -25.21
CA GLU A 87 -6.27 2.15 -26.55
C GLU A 87 -6.88 0.75 -26.68
N HIS A 88 -6.33 -0.24 -25.96
CA HIS A 88 -6.84 -1.60 -25.99
C HIS A 88 -8.14 -1.78 -25.20
N VAL A 89 -8.54 -0.83 -24.36
CA VAL A 89 -9.82 -0.87 -23.63
C VAL A 89 -10.89 -0.19 -24.48
N ARG A 90 -11.81 -0.98 -25.03
CA ARG A 90 -12.86 -0.51 -25.94
C ARG A 90 -14.00 0.16 -25.20
N SER A 91 -14.41 -0.41 -24.07
CA SER A 91 -15.44 0.16 -23.22
C SER A 91 -15.20 -0.23 -21.77
N ILE A 92 -15.59 0.68 -20.87
CA ILE A 92 -15.70 0.39 -19.44
C ILE A 92 -16.97 1.03 -18.89
N ASP A 93 -17.83 0.21 -18.33
CA ASP A 93 -18.99 0.62 -17.54
C ASP A 93 -18.73 0.22 -16.09
N ALA A 94 -18.81 1.18 -15.18
CA ALA A 94 -18.44 0.99 -13.78
C ALA A 94 -19.26 1.95 -12.89
N ASP A 95 -20.57 2.00 -13.10
CA ASP A 95 -21.44 2.91 -12.36
C ASP A 95 -21.29 2.79 -10.84
N GLY A 96 -21.28 3.93 -10.15
CA GLY A 96 -21.01 4.04 -8.71
C GLY A 96 -19.58 3.69 -8.26
N ILE A 97 -18.62 3.50 -9.17
CA ILE A 97 -17.19 3.40 -8.83
C ILE A 97 -16.53 4.76 -8.99
N GLU A 98 -16.20 5.39 -7.87
CA GLU A 98 -15.58 6.72 -7.83
C GLU A 98 -14.04 6.65 -7.84
N ARG A 99 -13.45 5.59 -7.27
CA ARG A 99 -12.00 5.47 -7.11
C ARG A 99 -11.53 4.03 -7.25
N ALA A 100 -10.38 3.85 -7.90
CA ALA A 100 -9.65 2.59 -7.95
C ALA A 100 -8.25 2.76 -7.35
N ASN A 101 -7.97 1.97 -6.31
CA ASN A 101 -6.65 1.93 -5.67
C ASN A 101 -5.99 0.58 -5.98
N LEU A 102 -4.73 0.64 -6.39
CA LEU A 102 -3.88 -0.55 -6.55
C LEU A 102 -3.05 -0.72 -5.29
N ILE A 103 -3.07 -1.94 -4.74
CA ILE A 103 -2.19 -2.37 -3.66
C ILE A 103 -1.35 -3.50 -4.25
N ASP A 104 -0.05 -3.29 -4.36
CA ASP A 104 0.87 -4.24 -4.96
C ASP A 104 2.10 -4.44 -4.06
N ALA A 105 3.10 -5.17 -4.57
CA ALA A 105 4.33 -5.48 -3.85
C ALA A 105 5.46 -4.47 -4.12
N THR A 106 5.13 -3.29 -4.66
CA THR A 106 6.13 -2.23 -4.85
C THR A 106 6.64 -1.80 -3.47
N PRO A 107 7.97 -1.76 -3.24
CA PRO A 107 8.52 -1.32 -1.97
C PRO A 107 7.99 0.05 -1.57
N ILE A 108 7.57 0.16 -0.31
CA ILE A 108 6.94 1.37 0.26
C ILE A 108 7.86 2.60 0.20
N GLY A 109 9.17 2.37 0.28
CA GLY A 109 10.17 3.41 0.10
C GLY A 109 11.48 2.82 -0.41
N ALA A 110 12.24 3.64 -1.13
CA ALA A 110 13.47 3.23 -1.79
C ALA A 110 14.72 3.33 -0.88
N ASN A 111 14.57 3.83 0.36
CA ASN A 111 15.70 4.09 1.25
C ASN A 111 15.46 3.63 2.69
N VAL A 112 16.56 3.49 3.43
CA VAL A 112 16.61 3.07 4.85
C VAL A 112 15.79 3.99 5.76
N ARG A 113 15.51 5.22 5.33
CA ARG A 113 14.72 6.20 6.10
C ARG A 113 13.21 5.94 6.05
N SER A 114 12.74 5.15 5.10
CA SER A 114 11.33 4.82 4.91
C SER A 114 10.97 3.60 5.75
N THR A 115 10.50 3.85 6.96
CA THR A 115 10.06 2.80 7.89
C THR A 115 8.53 2.67 7.88
N VAL A 116 8.03 1.54 8.40
CA VAL A 116 6.59 1.34 8.63
C VAL A 116 6.01 2.46 9.51
N ALA A 117 6.78 2.93 10.49
CA ALA A 117 6.34 4.00 11.39
C ALA A 117 6.19 5.35 10.67
N THR A 118 7.07 5.67 9.72
CA THR A 118 6.93 6.89 8.89
C THR A 118 5.85 6.76 7.84
N TYR A 119 5.65 5.58 7.26
CA TYR A 119 4.62 5.39 6.24
C TYR A 119 3.21 5.41 6.82
N ALA A 120 3.02 4.86 8.02
CA ALA A 120 1.74 4.82 8.71
C ALA A 120 1.45 6.10 9.52
N ASP A 121 2.30 7.14 9.41
CA ASP A 121 2.25 8.39 10.19
C ASP A 121 2.30 8.20 11.73
N ILE A 122 2.59 7.00 12.21
CA ILE A 122 2.70 6.70 13.65
C ILE A 122 3.90 7.43 14.27
N HIS A 123 4.98 7.60 13.49
CA HIS A 123 6.16 8.31 13.96
C HIS A 123 5.83 9.74 14.40
N ASP A 124 4.90 10.41 13.73
CA ASP A 124 4.46 11.76 14.09
C ASP A 124 3.76 11.82 15.45
N ASP A 125 2.91 10.83 15.73
CA ASP A 125 2.26 10.69 17.03
C ASP A 125 3.27 10.39 18.13
N LEU A 126 4.24 9.51 17.87
CA LEU A 126 5.32 9.23 18.80
C LEU A 126 6.13 10.49 19.11
N ARG A 127 6.58 11.23 18.08
CA ARG A 127 7.33 12.48 18.28
C ARG A 127 6.56 13.50 19.11
N ARG A 128 5.25 13.64 18.88
CA ARG A 128 4.39 14.49 19.70
C ARG A 128 4.25 13.99 21.14
N ALA A 129 4.15 12.68 21.36
CA ALA A 129 4.07 12.09 22.68
C ALA A 129 5.38 12.32 23.47
N PHE A 130 6.54 12.05 22.87
CA PHE A 130 7.84 12.28 23.51
C PHE A 130 8.08 13.75 23.84
N ALA A 131 7.71 14.68 22.95
CA ALA A 131 7.81 16.11 23.23
C ALA A 131 6.91 16.62 24.37
N ARG A 132 5.95 15.81 24.83
CA ARG A 132 5.10 16.14 25.99
C ARG A 132 5.66 15.62 27.31
N SER A 133 6.72 14.81 27.29
CA SER A 133 7.37 14.32 28.51
C SER A 133 8.00 15.48 29.29
N ASP A 134 8.19 15.29 30.59
CA ASP A 134 8.71 16.36 31.45
C ASP A 134 10.20 16.60 31.21
N GLU A 135 10.95 15.55 30.87
CA GLU A 135 12.35 15.63 30.42
C GLU A 135 12.47 16.44 29.13
N ALA A 136 11.54 16.24 28.18
CA ALA A 136 11.53 17.00 26.94
C ALA A 136 11.27 18.50 27.17
N LYS A 137 10.34 18.83 28.08
CA LYS A 137 10.09 20.22 28.47
C LYS A 137 11.29 20.84 29.17
N ALA A 138 11.92 20.12 30.11
CA ALA A 138 13.11 20.58 30.83
C ALA A 138 14.30 20.81 29.88
N GLY A 139 14.48 19.92 28.89
CA GLY A 139 15.52 20.04 27.86
C GLY A 139 15.17 20.98 26.69
N GLY A 140 14.00 21.61 26.70
CA GLY A 140 13.54 22.50 25.62
C GLY A 140 13.38 21.80 24.26
N TRP A 141 13.11 20.49 24.26
CA TRP A 141 12.90 19.67 23.05
C TRP A 141 11.46 19.77 22.55
N LYS A 142 11.31 19.91 21.23
CA LYS A 142 10.03 19.93 20.50
C LYS A 142 9.88 18.64 19.69
N ALA A 143 8.69 18.38 19.18
CA ALA A 143 8.41 17.19 18.35
C ALA A 143 9.34 17.06 17.13
N GLY A 144 9.84 18.18 16.59
CA GLY A 144 10.82 18.16 15.50
C GLY A 144 12.16 17.55 15.91
N ASP A 145 12.56 17.70 17.17
CA ASP A 145 13.84 17.24 17.69
C ASP A 145 13.94 15.71 17.77
N PHE A 146 12.80 15.03 17.93
CA PHE A 146 12.66 13.57 17.97
C PHE A 146 12.55 12.91 16.58
N SER A 147 12.73 13.67 15.50
CA SER A 147 12.80 13.12 14.14
C SER A 147 14.17 12.50 13.91
N TYR A 148 14.22 11.22 13.54
CA TYR A 148 15.49 10.61 13.13
C TYR A 148 15.98 11.14 11.76
N ASN A 149 15.09 11.74 10.95
CA ASN A 149 15.45 12.31 9.66
C ASN A 149 16.04 13.72 9.77
N THR A 150 15.46 14.57 10.63
CA THR A 150 15.75 16.02 10.67
C THR A 150 15.98 16.58 12.07
N GLY A 151 15.76 15.76 13.10
CA GLY A 151 15.77 16.19 14.48
C GLY A 151 17.17 16.28 15.06
N ARG A 152 17.36 17.21 15.99
CA ARG A 152 18.66 17.43 16.65
C ARG A 152 19.08 16.29 17.58
N LEU A 153 18.16 15.38 17.93
CA LEU A 153 18.44 14.23 18.80
C LEU A 153 18.85 12.98 18.03
N ARG A 154 18.91 13.03 16.69
CA ARG A 154 19.37 11.90 15.90
C ARG A 154 20.87 11.65 16.12
N CYS A 155 21.30 10.41 15.98
CA CYS A 155 22.72 10.07 16.05
C CYS A 155 23.49 10.79 14.93
N PRO A 156 24.55 11.56 15.23
CA PRO A 156 25.33 12.27 14.22
C PRO A 156 26.17 11.33 13.35
N THR A 157 26.48 10.14 13.85
CA THR A 157 27.38 9.17 13.19
C THR A 157 26.70 8.46 12.03
N CYS A 158 25.47 7.98 12.22
CA CYS A 158 24.65 7.38 11.16
C CYS A 158 23.64 8.37 10.55
N ASP A 159 23.64 9.64 10.97
CA ASP A 159 22.64 10.62 10.57
C ASP A 159 21.18 10.13 10.79
N GLY A 160 20.98 9.39 11.88
CA GLY A 160 19.68 8.87 12.33
C GLY A 160 19.16 7.60 11.64
N THR A 161 19.93 6.93 10.78
CA THR A 161 19.49 5.68 10.12
C THR A 161 19.63 4.44 10.98
N GLY A 162 20.45 4.48 12.04
CA GLY A 162 20.79 3.32 12.87
C GLY A 162 21.79 2.35 12.24
N SER A 163 22.04 2.47 10.93
CA SER A 163 23.01 1.69 10.17
C SER A 163 23.94 2.56 9.33
N ILE A 164 25.11 2.03 8.98
CA ILE A 164 26.09 2.68 8.11
C ILE A 164 26.32 1.75 6.92
N SER A 165 26.10 2.27 5.70
CA SER A 165 26.46 1.57 4.47
C SER A 165 27.94 1.78 4.16
N LEU A 166 28.68 0.68 4.01
CA LEU A 166 30.08 0.68 3.65
C LEU A 166 30.22 0.24 2.19
N ASP A 167 30.79 1.12 1.36
CA ASP A 167 31.19 0.79 0.00
C ASP A 167 32.39 -0.16 0.05
N VAL A 168 32.18 -1.39 -0.40
CA VAL A 168 33.23 -2.39 -0.56
C VAL A 168 33.49 -2.53 -2.05
N GLN A 169 34.65 -2.04 -2.50
CA GLN A 169 35.02 -2.10 -3.91
C GLN A 169 34.80 -3.51 -4.50
N PHE A 170 34.07 -3.55 -5.61
CA PHE A 170 33.71 -4.77 -6.36
C PHE A 170 32.69 -5.71 -5.71
N LEU A 171 32.09 -5.32 -4.59
CA LEU A 171 31.00 -6.03 -3.93
C LEU A 171 29.79 -5.10 -3.72
N PRO A 172 28.58 -5.65 -3.48
CA PRO A 172 27.48 -4.84 -2.99
C PRO A 172 27.83 -4.19 -1.66
N ASP A 173 27.27 -3.00 -1.42
CA ASP A 173 27.38 -2.30 -0.15
C ASP A 173 26.99 -3.20 1.03
N VAL A 174 27.72 -3.06 2.13
CA VAL A 174 27.45 -3.79 3.36
C VAL A 174 26.92 -2.81 4.40
N ASP A 175 25.69 -3.05 4.86
CA ASP A 175 25.10 -2.32 5.97
C ASP A 175 25.57 -2.93 7.30
N ILE A 176 26.21 -2.12 8.14
CA ILE A 176 26.53 -2.46 9.52
C ILE A 176 25.69 -1.64 10.49
N GLU A 177 25.44 -2.19 11.68
CA GLU A 177 24.81 -1.46 12.77
C GLU A 177 25.73 -0.31 13.23
N CYS A 178 25.15 0.86 13.49
CA CYS A 178 25.93 2.02 13.92
C CYS A 178 26.55 1.75 15.31
N PRO A 179 27.88 1.88 15.48
CA PRO A 179 28.55 1.55 16.74
C PRO A 179 28.19 2.49 17.89
N ASP A 180 27.78 3.73 17.57
CA ASP A 180 27.52 4.77 18.57
C ASP A 180 26.10 4.70 19.13
N CYS A 181 25.08 4.50 18.28
CA CYS A 181 23.69 4.36 18.73
C CYS A 181 23.22 2.92 18.90
N ARG A 182 23.90 1.94 18.27
CA ARG A 182 23.55 0.51 18.30
C ARG A 182 22.12 0.23 17.83
N GLY A 183 21.81 0.74 16.63
CA GLY A 183 20.48 0.70 16.04
C GLY A 183 19.62 1.86 16.50
#